data_AF-A0A536CXC2-F1
#
_entry.id   AF-A0A536CXC2-F1
#
_cell.length_a   1.000
_cell.length_b   1.000
_cell.length_c   1.000
_cell.angle_alpha   90.00
_cell.angle_beta   90.00
_cell.angle_gamma   90.00
#
_symmetry.space_group_name_H-M   'P 1'
#
loop_
_entity.id
_entity.type
_entity.pdbx_description
1 polymer ?
#
loop_
_entity_poly.entity_id
_entity_poly.type
_entity_poly.pdbx_seq_one_letter_code
_entity_poly.pdbx_strand_id
1 'polypeptide(L)'
;MNLDPSLGRVLLSVVVWLPLVGALVVVLSSSGPPEPSPEATVHGHDAAHVPGVNLRSWRIATAFAAITFLVAAWLFIGFDRARPEQFQFETRVPWLPFGSDYRLAVDGLSMPLVALNALLTLSAVAGSWRITTRQPLYFSLFLALESAVAGVFTAGDLFLFFLFWELELIPMFLIIGIWGGARREYAAFKFILYTVAGSAFMLVGIFLVAYFGPRPLTFGIPEIARFNFAQYGTGIASLGGLAFILLFLGFAVKVPIFPFHTWLPDAHVEAPTAGSVMLAGVLLKMGGYGLLRLCVTLLPQAAHDWQWLLIVLAVINSIYGALVALAQTDL
;
A
#
# COMPACT_ATOMS: atom_id res chain seq x y z
N MET A 1 21.95 -17.79 2.14
CA MET A 1 21.66 -18.35 3.47
C MET A 1 20.19 -18.11 3.72
N ASN A 2 19.39 -19.17 3.87
CA ASN A 2 17.95 -19.02 4.13
C ASN A 2 17.75 -18.67 5.60
N LEU A 3 16.85 -17.73 5.88
CA LEU A 3 16.49 -17.37 7.25
C LEU A 3 15.74 -18.51 7.93
N ASP A 4 15.95 -18.63 9.23
CA ASP A 4 15.12 -19.52 10.05
C ASP A 4 13.65 -19.07 9.99
N PRO A 5 12.69 -19.98 9.73
CA PRO A 5 11.27 -19.60 9.60
C PRO A 5 10.68 -18.97 10.86
N SER A 6 11.12 -19.37 12.06
CA SER A 6 10.60 -18.84 13.32
C SER A 6 11.04 -17.40 13.54
N LEU A 7 12.32 -17.11 13.28
CA LEU A 7 12.86 -15.75 13.29
C LEU A 7 12.18 -14.90 12.22
N GLY A 8 12.04 -15.41 11.00
CA GLY A 8 11.42 -14.69 9.90
C GLY A 8 9.97 -14.26 10.19
N ARG A 9 9.19 -15.10 10.88
CA ARG A 9 7.84 -14.73 11.35
C ARG A 9 7.86 -13.48 12.24
N VAL A 10 8.75 -13.45 13.22
CA VAL A 10 8.89 -12.31 14.14
C VAL A 10 9.32 -11.06 13.39
N LEU A 11 10.33 -11.18 12.52
CA LEU A 11 10.80 -10.06 11.70
C LEU A 11 9.68 -9.52 10.80
N LEU A 12 8.85 -10.40 10.22
CA LEU A 12 7.73 -9.96 9.38
C LEU A 12 6.69 -9.16 10.17
N SER A 13 6.35 -9.62 11.39
CA SER A 13 5.49 -8.85 12.28
C SER A 13 6.11 -7.50 12.69
N VAL A 14 7.43 -7.45 12.89
CA VAL A 14 8.15 -6.20 13.15
C VAL A 14 8.02 -5.25 11.96
N VAL A 15 8.19 -5.72 10.72
CA VAL A 15 8.04 -4.86 9.52
C VAL A 15 6.64 -4.24 9.44
N VAL A 16 5.60 -5.00 9.78
CA VAL A 16 4.22 -4.50 9.73
C VAL A 16 3.92 -3.51 10.84
N TRP A 17 4.34 -3.78 12.09
CA TRP A 17 3.84 -3.03 13.25
C TRP A 17 4.83 -2.03 13.86
N LEU A 18 6.14 -2.18 13.66
CA LEU A 18 7.13 -1.25 14.19
C LEU A 18 6.91 0.19 13.71
N PRO A 19 6.56 0.46 12.44
CA PRO A 19 6.22 1.81 12.00
C PRO A 19 5.06 2.41 12.79
N LEU A 20 4.01 1.63 13.06
CA LEU A 20 2.84 2.10 13.81
C LEU A 20 3.19 2.45 15.27
N VAL A 21 4.07 1.66 15.90
CA VAL A 21 4.64 2.02 17.21
C VAL A 21 5.41 3.34 17.11
N GLY A 22 6.23 3.50 16.07
CA GLY A 22 6.95 4.74 15.80
C GLY A 22 6.00 5.94 15.63
N ALA A 23 4.88 5.77 14.94
CA ALA A 23 3.86 6.80 14.77
C ALA A 23 3.32 7.30 16.12
N LEU A 24 3.01 6.38 17.03
CA LEU A 24 2.56 6.71 18.39
C LEU A 24 3.66 7.44 19.19
N VAL A 25 4.91 6.96 19.12
CA VAL A 25 6.05 7.60 19.80
C VAL A 25 6.27 9.03 19.30
N VAL A 26 6.17 9.27 17.98
CA VAL A 26 6.27 10.62 17.40
C VAL A 26 5.20 11.54 17.97
N VAL A 27 3.94 11.10 18.01
CA VAL A 27 2.84 11.92 18.54
C VAL A 27 3.05 12.22 20.02
N LEU A 28 3.36 11.21 20.84
CA LEU A 28 3.53 11.36 22.28
C LEU A 28 4.76 12.18 22.68
N SER A 29 5.82 12.15 21.88
CA SER A 29 7.07 12.87 22.15
C SER A 29 7.05 14.34 21.74
N SER A 30 5.99 14.79 21.07
CA SER A 30 5.93 16.12 20.44
C SER A 30 5.53 17.28 21.37
N SER A 31 5.31 17.01 22.66
CA SER A 31 4.87 17.98 23.68
C SER A 31 6.00 18.87 24.26
N GLY A 32 7.09 19.10 23.53
CA GLY A 32 8.24 19.91 23.99
C GLY A 32 8.50 21.17 23.17
N PRO A 33 9.19 22.19 23.72
CA PRO A 33 9.58 23.40 22.99
C PRO A 33 10.46 23.04 21.77
N PRO A 34 10.39 23.81 20.67
CA PRO A 34 11.17 23.54 19.46
C PRO A 34 12.68 23.63 19.73
N GLU A 35 13.44 22.63 19.27
CA GLU A 35 14.91 22.65 19.28
C GLU A 35 15.44 23.57 18.16
N PRO A 36 16.62 24.21 18.34
CA PRO A 36 17.24 25.03 17.31
C PRO A 36 17.69 24.17 16.11
N SER A 37 17.54 24.72 14.90
CA SER A 37 17.91 24.03 13.65
C SER A 37 19.45 23.89 13.50
N PRO A 38 19.95 22.85 12.82
CA PRO A 38 21.39 22.65 12.58
C PRO A 38 22.06 23.77 11.75
N GLU A 39 21.28 24.48 10.93
CA GLU A 39 21.76 25.59 10.11
C GLU A 39 21.88 26.91 10.89
N ALA A 40 21.17 27.06 12.02
CA ALA A 40 21.24 28.27 12.86
C ALA A 40 22.61 28.46 13.54
N THR A 41 23.43 27.39 13.60
CA THR A 41 24.80 27.44 14.12
C THR A 41 25.84 27.89 13.09
N VAL A 42 25.51 28.00 11.80
CA VAL A 42 26.49 28.24 10.73
C VAL A 42 26.50 29.69 10.23
N HIS A 43 25.38 30.39 10.27
CA HIS A 43 25.29 31.77 9.77
C HIS A 43 24.99 32.75 10.90
N GLY A 44 26.05 33.33 11.46
CA GLY A 44 25.95 34.49 12.34
C GLY A 44 25.39 35.70 11.59
N HIS A 45 24.40 36.32 12.24
CA HIS A 45 23.97 37.72 12.11
C HIS A 45 22.83 38.17 11.17
N ASP A 46 22.31 37.41 10.21
CA ASP A 46 21.16 37.89 9.39
C ASP A 46 20.07 36.83 9.15
N ALA A 47 19.57 36.21 10.21
CA ALA A 47 18.40 35.32 10.10
C ALA A 47 17.11 36.12 10.34
N ALA A 48 16.43 36.51 9.24
CA ALA A 48 14.98 36.64 9.25
C ALA A 48 14.40 35.42 9.98
N HIS A 49 13.37 35.60 10.82
CA HIS A 49 12.80 34.58 11.70
C HIS A 49 12.40 33.30 10.93
N VAL A 50 13.37 32.42 10.67
CA VAL A 50 13.14 31.08 10.11
C VAL A 50 12.50 30.32 11.26
N PRO A 51 11.22 29.90 11.16
CA PRO A 51 10.60 29.13 12.22
C PRO A 51 11.48 27.91 12.51
N GLY A 52 11.90 27.78 13.77
CA GLY A 52 12.79 26.70 14.19
C GLY A 52 12.19 25.34 13.80
N VAL A 53 12.96 24.55 13.06
CA VAL A 53 12.56 23.19 12.70
C VAL A 53 12.75 22.31 13.93
N ASN A 54 11.68 21.74 14.46
CA ASN A 54 11.78 20.78 15.56
C ASN A 54 12.26 19.42 15.02
N LEU A 55 13.57 19.15 15.04
CA LEU A 55 14.11 17.91 14.47
C LEU A 55 13.72 16.64 15.23
N ARG A 56 13.11 16.74 16.42
CA ARG A 56 12.82 15.57 17.26
C ARG A 56 11.89 14.57 16.56
N SER A 57 10.77 15.05 16.00
CA SER A 57 9.80 14.19 15.30
C SER A 57 10.43 13.52 14.07
N TRP A 58 11.22 14.28 13.31
CA TRP A 58 11.94 13.78 12.14
C TRP A 58 12.97 12.72 12.50
N ARG A 59 13.79 12.95 13.56
CA ARG A 59 14.80 11.99 14.03
C ARG A 59 14.18 10.67 14.46
N ILE A 60 13.11 10.74 15.27
CA ILE A 60 12.39 9.55 15.74
C ILE A 60 11.82 8.80 14.54
N ALA A 61 11.10 9.49 13.65
CA ALA A 61 10.47 8.85 12.51
C ALA A 61 11.49 8.21 11.56
N THR A 62 12.60 8.90 11.28
CA THR A 62 13.70 8.38 10.46
C THR A 62 14.32 7.14 11.09
N ALA A 63 14.50 7.12 12.42
CA ALA A 63 15.04 5.95 13.11
C ALA A 63 14.11 4.73 12.99
N PHE A 64 12.80 4.90 13.21
CA PHE A 64 11.83 3.81 13.04
C PHE A 64 11.79 3.31 11.60
N ALA A 65 11.69 4.20 10.60
CA ALA A 65 11.71 3.83 9.19
C ALA A 65 13.02 3.13 8.78
N ALA A 66 14.17 3.56 9.31
CA ALA A 66 15.46 2.94 9.04
C ALA A 66 15.54 1.53 9.63
N ILE A 67 15.06 1.32 10.86
CA ILE A 67 15.02 -0.01 11.47
C ILE A 67 14.08 -0.92 10.66
N THR A 68 12.89 -0.45 10.30
CA THR A 68 11.95 -1.21 9.46
C THR A 68 12.57 -1.60 8.13
N PHE A 69 13.26 -0.67 7.45
CA PHE A 69 13.98 -0.95 6.21
C PHE A 69 15.08 -2.00 6.39
N LEU A 70 15.90 -1.91 7.43
CA LEU A 70 16.95 -2.90 7.70
C LEU A 70 16.37 -4.28 7.97
N VAL A 71 15.26 -4.37 8.71
CA VAL A 71 14.56 -5.64 8.96
C VAL A 71 13.96 -6.19 7.66
N ALA A 72 13.31 -5.36 6.84
CA ALA A 72 12.75 -5.76 5.55
C ALA A 72 13.84 -6.21 4.56
N ALA A 73 14.99 -5.52 4.54
CA ALA A 73 16.16 -5.91 3.75
C ALA A 73 16.75 -7.24 4.21
N TRP A 74 16.81 -7.49 5.53
CA TRP A 74 17.27 -8.77 6.07
C TRP A 74 16.35 -9.92 5.65
N LEU A 75 15.03 -9.72 5.77
CA LEU A 75 14.03 -10.66 5.25
C LEU A 75 14.20 -10.93 3.76
N PHE A 76 14.38 -9.89 2.95
CA PHE A 76 14.59 -10.00 1.52
C PHE A 76 15.85 -10.81 1.16
N ILE A 77 16.95 -10.61 1.87
CA ILE A 77 18.20 -11.34 1.65
C ILE A 77 18.05 -12.82 2.03
N GLY A 78 17.37 -13.08 3.16
CA GLY A 78 17.17 -14.41 3.71
C GLY A 78 15.95 -15.18 3.18
N PHE A 79 15.17 -14.59 2.27
CA PHE A 79 14.06 -15.23 1.59
C PHE A 79 14.53 -16.43 0.77
N ASP A 80 13.84 -17.57 0.88
CA ASP A 80 14.18 -18.77 0.12
C ASP A 80 13.70 -18.63 -1.34
N ARG A 81 14.64 -18.28 -2.22
CA ARG A 81 14.38 -18.09 -3.66
C ARG A 81 14.17 -19.41 -4.42
N ALA A 82 14.42 -20.57 -3.79
CA ALA A 82 14.17 -21.85 -4.43
C ALA A 82 12.68 -22.23 -4.45
N ARG A 83 11.86 -21.57 -3.60
CA ARG A 83 10.41 -21.82 -3.48
C ARG A 83 9.62 -20.50 -3.44
N PRO A 84 9.73 -19.66 -4.50
CA PRO A 84 9.14 -18.33 -4.51
C PRO A 84 7.59 -18.36 -4.55
N GLU A 85 6.99 -19.48 -4.93
CA GLU A 85 5.53 -19.65 -5.00
C GLU A 85 4.88 -19.95 -3.64
N GLN A 86 5.68 -20.28 -2.62
CA GLN A 86 5.21 -20.67 -1.30
C GLN A 86 5.20 -19.48 -0.35
N PHE A 87 4.17 -19.42 0.49
CA PHE A 87 4.14 -18.52 1.63
C PHE A 87 5.24 -18.90 2.62
N GLN A 88 6.09 -17.93 2.94
CA GLN A 88 7.17 -18.01 3.90
C GLN A 88 6.89 -17.07 5.07
N PHE A 89 7.55 -17.34 6.20
CA PHE A 89 7.46 -16.53 7.42
C PHE A 89 6.02 -16.34 7.93
N GLU A 90 5.21 -17.41 7.82
CA GLU A 90 3.77 -17.35 8.06
C GLU A 90 3.41 -17.30 9.55
N THR A 91 2.68 -16.26 9.95
CA THR A 91 1.96 -16.21 11.23
C THR A 91 0.47 -16.33 10.94
N ARG A 92 -0.20 -17.33 11.52
CA ARG A 92 -1.64 -17.56 11.37
C ARG A 92 -2.28 -17.73 12.73
N VAL A 93 -3.25 -16.88 13.05
CA VAL A 93 -4.01 -16.91 14.30
C VAL A 93 -5.50 -16.76 13.98
N PRO A 94 -6.38 -17.62 14.53
CA PRO A 94 -7.83 -17.43 14.41
C PRO A 94 -8.24 -16.05 14.93
N TRP A 95 -8.98 -15.29 14.12
CA TRP A 95 -9.29 -13.89 14.46
C TRP A 95 -10.78 -13.61 14.54
N LEU A 96 -11.51 -13.76 13.45
CA LEU A 96 -12.93 -13.41 13.37
C LEU A 96 -13.81 -14.67 13.23
N PRO A 97 -15.02 -14.67 13.83
CA PRO A 97 -15.86 -15.87 13.91
C PRO A 97 -16.44 -16.33 12.57
N PHE A 98 -16.26 -15.55 11.50
CA PHE A 98 -16.75 -15.85 10.15
C PHE A 98 -15.67 -16.44 9.21
N GLY A 99 -14.60 -17.00 9.76
CA GLY A 99 -13.58 -17.72 9.00
C GLY A 99 -12.44 -16.86 8.44
N SER A 100 -12.31 -15.61 8.91
CA SER A 100 -11.13 -14.77 8.62
C SER A 100 -10.10 -14.94 9.73
N ASP A 101 -8.86 -15.23 9.31
CA ASP A 101 -7.72 -15.40 10.19
C ASP A 101 -6.81 -14.17 10.13
N TYR A 102 -6.14 -13.85 11.24
CA TYR A 102 -4.98 -12.98 11.20
C TYR A 102 -3.82 -13.78 10.60
N ARG A 103 -3.63 -13.64 9.28
CA ARG A 103 -2.60 -14.36 8.52
C ARG A 103 -1.63 -13.40 7.86
N LEU A 104 -0.40 -13.34 8.36
CA LEU A 104 0.71 -12.65 7.71
C LEU A 104 1.66 -13.66 7.07
N ALA A 105 2.04 -13.45 5.82
CA ALA A 105 3.04 -14.24 5.11
C ALA A 105 3.62 -13.44 3.94
N VAL A 106 4.76 -13.88 3.40
CA VAL A 106 5.34 -13.32 2.17
C VAL A 106 5.74 -14.43 1.20
N ASP A 107 5.61 -14.16 -0.09
CA ASP A 107 6.15 -15.00 -1.15
C ASP A 107 7.00 -14.16 -2.13
N GLY A 108 7.36 -14.74 -3.27
CA GLY A 108 8.18 -14.09 -4.28
C GLY A 108 7.54 -12.86 -4.91
N LEU A 109 6.21 -12.72 -4.85
CA LEU A 109 5.49 -11.53 -5.32
C LEU A 109 5.47 -10.45 -4.24
N SER A 110 5.20 -10.81 -2.98
CA SER A 110 5.09 -9.87 -1.86
C SER A 110 6.44 -9.31 -1.40
N MET A 111 7.46 -10.17 -1.29
CA MET A 111 8.72 -9.82 -0.62
C MET A 111 9.46 -8.61 -1.26
N PRO A 112 9.57 -8.48 -2.60
CA PRO A 112 10.14 -7.28 -3.20
C PRO A 112 9.34 -6.00 -2.88
N LEU A 113 8.02 -6.09 -2.82
CA LEU A 113 7.13 -4.95 -2.56
C LEU A 113 7.18 -4.49 -1.10
N VAL A 114 7.31 -5.44 -0.16
CA VAL A 114 7.55 -5.14 1.26
C VAL A 114 8.87 -4.39 1.44
N ALA A 115 9.96 -4.85 0.79
CA ALA A 115 11.25 -4.17 0.85
C ALA A 115 11.21 -2.78 0.19
N LEU A 116 10.53 -2.65 -0.95
CA LEU A 116 10.34 -1.38 -1.64
C LEU A 116 9.55 -0.38 -0.79
N ASN A 117 8.47 -0.81 -0.13
CA ASN A 117 7.68 0.03 0.76
C ASN A 117 8.54 0.64 1.87
N ALA A 118 9.35 -0.17 2.54
CA ALA A 118 10.22 0.30 3.62
C ALA A 118 11.31 1.26 3.11
N LEU A 119 11.91 0.97 1.94
CA LEU A 119 12.91 1.85 1.32
C LEU A 119 12.32 3.21 0.94
N LEU A 120 11.14 3.23 0.34
CA LEU A 120 10.48 4.47 -0.09
C LEU A 120 10.00 5.27 1.11
N THR A 121 9.49 4.62 2.15
CA THR A 121 9.11 5.31 3.40
C THR A 121 10.34 5.96 4.04
N LEU A 122 11.45 5.23 4.18
CA LEU A 122 12.70 5.79 4.69
C LEU A 122 13.14 7.01 3.87
N SER A 123 13.10 6.91 2.54
CA SER A 123 13.48 8.00 1.65
C SER A 123 12.56 9.23 1.80
N ALA A 124 11.25 8.99 1.85
CA ALA A 124 10.22 10.01 2.01
C ALA A 124 10.35 10.75 3.36
N VAL A 125 10.54 10.01 4.46
CA VAL A 125 10.71 10.57 5.80
C VAL A 125 12.04 11.29 5.94
N ALA A 126 13.15 10.68 5.51
CA ALA A 126 14.48 11.28 5.59
C ALA A 126 14.56 12.58 4.79
N GLY A 127 14.00 12.62 3.57
CA GLY A 127 13.96 13.81 2.71
C GLY A 127 13.03 14.94 3.19
N SER A 128 12.18 14.68 4.19
CA SER A 128 11.16 15.63 4.68
C SER A 128 11.59 16.44 5.91
N TRP A 129 12.90 16.61 6.13
CA TRP A 129 13.45 17.33 7.29
C TRP A 129 13.03 18.80 7.42
N ARG A 130 12.49 19.40 6.35
CA ARG A 130 12.12 20.82 6.24
C ARG A 130 10.63 21.06 6.53
N ILE A 131 9.87 20.01 6.85
CA ILE A 131 8.46 20.13 7.23
C ILE A 131 8.37 20.80 8.61
N THR A 132 7.70 21.96 8.64
CA THR A 132 7.46 22.75 9.87
C THR A 132 6.01 22.63 10.34
N THR A 133 5.06 22.59 9.42
CA THR A 133 3.62 22.55 9.73
C THR A 133 3.20 21.19 10.27
N ARG A 134 2.66 21.15 11.50
CA ARG A 134 2.11 19.94 12.15
C ARG A 134 3.04 18.72 12.01
N GLN A 135 4.33 18.95 12.17
CA GLN A 135 5.39 17.98 11.91
C GLN A 135 5.20 16.61 12.60
N PRO A 136 4.74 16.51 13.87
CA PRO A 136 4.47 15.21 14.50
C PRO A 136 3.39 14.42 13.77
N LEU A 137 2.30 15.09 13.36
CA LEU A 137 1.22 14.48 12.61
C LEU A 137 1.75 13.98 11.26
N TYR A 138 2.51 14.81 10.53
CA TYR A 138 3.10 14.45 9.24
C TYR A 138 3.85 13.12 9.31
N PHE A 139 4.84 13.03 10.19
CA PHE A 139 5.67 11.84 10.29
C PHE A 139 4.92 10.63 10.85
N SER A 140 3.97 10.84 11.77
CA SER A 140 3.11 9.75 12.24
C SER A 140 2.25 9.15 11.12
N LEU A 141 1.76 9.98 10.18
CA LEU A 141 0.97 9.51 9.05
C LEU A 141 1.82 8.72 8.04
N PHE A 142 3.07 9.11 7.78
CA PHE A 142 3.97 8.35 6.91
C PHE A 142 4.30 6.97 7.50
N LEU A 143 4.53 6.88 8.80
CA LEU A 143 4.77 5.59 9.47
C LEU A 143 3.50 4.74 9.56
N ALA A 144 2.34 5.35 9.77
CA ALA A 144 1.05 4.65 9.71
C ALA A 144 0.77 4.13 8.29
N LEU A 145 1.11 4.92 7.27
CA LEU A 145 1.02 4.52 5.85
C LEU A 145 1.95 3.34 5.56
N GLU A 146 3.20 3.37 6.03
CA GLU A 146 4.15 2.26 5.87
C GLU A 146 3.58 0.96 6.45
N SER A 147 3.02 1.01 7.66
CA SER A 147 2.40 -0.14 8.33
C SER A 147 1.21 -0.69 7.53
N ALA A 148 0.31 0.18 7.08
CA ALA A 148 -0.86 -0.22 6.31
C ALA A 148 -0.47 -0.88 4.98
N VAL A 149 0.45 -0.27 4.23
CA VAL A 149 0.94 -0.78 2.95
C VAL A 149 1.72 -2.10 3.12
N ALA A 150 2.54 -2.23 4.18
CA ALA A 150 3.18 -3.49 4.52
C ALA A 150 2.14 -4.57 4.82
N GLY A 151 1.06 -4.23 5.53
CA GLY A 151 -0.06 -5.11 5.78
C GLY A 151 -0.73 -5.63 4.49
N VAL A 152 -0.91 -4.79 3.48
CA VAL A 152 -1.48 -5.21 2.17
C VAL A 152 -0.64 -6.29 1.51
N PHE A 153 0.68 -6.11 1.44
CA PHE A 153 1.56 -7.07 0.78
C PHE A 153 1.76 -8.36 1.58
N THR A 154 1.55 -8.31 2.89
CA THR A 154 1.78 -9.44 3.79
C THR A 154 0.49 -10.19 4.17
N ALA A 155 -0.68 -9.65 3.86
CA ALA A 155 -1.95 -10.29 4.16
C ALA A 155 -2.13 -11.59 3.36
N GLY A 156 -2.21 -12.72 4.07
CA GLY A 156 -2.55 -14.03 3.55
C GLY A 156 -4.04 -14.38 3.61
N ASP A 157 -4.87 -13.42 4.02
CA ASP A 157 -6.33 -13.53 4.18
C ASP A 157 -7.01 -12.35 3.44
N LEU A 158 -8.07 -12.61 2.69
CA LEU A 158 -8.74 -11.62 1.84
C LEU A 158 -9.37 -10.48 2.65
N PHE A 159 -9.96 -10.78 3.80
CA PHE A 159 -10.59 -9.74 4.62
C PHE A 159 -9.51 -8.89 5.31
N LEU A 160 -8.44 -9.52 5.80
CA LEU A 160 -7.28 -8.80 6.32
C LEU A 160 -6.62 -7.91 5.24
N PHE A 161 -6.50 -8.42 4.01
CA PHE A 161 -6.03 -7.65 2.85
C PHE A 161 -6.90 -6.41 2.63
N PHE A 162 -8.23 -6.58 2.62
CA PHE A 162 -9.16 -5.46 2.45
C PHE A 162 -9.03 -4.42 3.56
N LEU A 163 -8.86 -4.84 4.82
CA LEU A 163 -8.71 -3.91 5.92
C LEU A 163 -7.45 -3.06 5.80
N PHE A 164 -6.31 -3.65 5.46
CA PHE A 164 -5.08 -2.89 5.22
C PHE A 164 -5.18 -1.99 3.98
N TRP A 165 -5.90 -2.45 2.95
CA TRP A 165 -6.19 -1.68 1.74
C TRP A 165 -7.01 -0.43 2.03
N GLU A 166 -7.99 -0.50 2.93
CA GLU A 166 -8.75 0.68 3.35
C GLU A 166 -7.97 1.55 4.35
N LEU A 167 -7.17 0.93 5.22
CA LEU A 167 -6.44 1.62 6.28
C LEU A 167 -5.43 2.64 5.73
N GLU A 168 -4.75 2.34 4.63
CA GLU A 168 -3.80 3.25 3.97
C GLU A 168 -4.43 4.52 3.38
N LEU A 169 -5.73 4.48 3.06
CA LEU A 169 -6.43 5.62 2.47
C LEU A 169 -6.47 6.81 3.44
N ILE A 170 -6.62 6.54 4.74
CA ILE A 170 -6.71 7.57 5.77
C ILE A 170 -5.42 8.42 5.84
N PRO A 171 -4.22 7.84 6.06
CA PRO A 171 -3.01 8.63 6.10
C PRO A 171 -2.70 9.30 4.77
N MET A 172 -2.93 8.64 3.62
CA MET A 172 -2.67 9.27 2.33
C MET A 172 -3.60 10.46 2.06
N PHE A 173 -4.90 10.32 2.36
CA PHE A 173 -5.89 11.41 2.26
C PHE A 173 -5.46 12.63 3.08
N LEU A 174 -5.03 12.43 4.32
CA LEU A 174 -4.57 13.51 5.20
C LEU A 174 -3.25 14.12 4.73
N ILE A 175 -2.32 13.30 4.21
CA ILE A 175 -1.05 13.78 3.66
C ILE A 175 -1.31 14.75 2.48
N ILE A 176 -2.19 14.38 1.56
CA ILE A 176 -2.60 15.25 0.44
C ILE A 176 -3.32 16.48 0.98
N GLY A 177 -4.39 16.30 1.77
CA GLY A 177 -5.27 17.39 2.17
C GLY A 177 -4.63 18.45 3.06
N ILE A 178 -3.61 18.12 3.85
CA ILE A 178 -2.97 19.05 4.79
C ILE A 178 -1.67 19.66 4.22
N TRP A 179 -0.83 18.88 3.53
CA TRP A 179 0.49 19.33 3.03
C TRP A 179 0.57 19.45 1.52
N GLY A 180 -0.52 19.24 0.81
CA GLY A 180 -0.58 19.42 -0.63
C GLY A 180 -0.59 20.87 -1.11
N GLY A 181 -0.68 21.02 -2.43
CA GLY A 181 -0.70 22.28 -3.16
C GLY A 181 -2.02 23.06 -3.05
N ALA A 182 -2.28 23.93 -4.04
CA ALA A 182 -3.39 24.88 -4.02
C ALA A 182 -4.77 24.20 -4.06
N ARG A 183 -4.92 23.07 -4.76
CA ARG A 183 -6.20 22.34 -4.89
C ARG A 183 -6.19 21.03 -4.10
N ARG A 184 -5.36 20.95 -3.06
CA ARG A 184 -5.21 19.77 -2.20
C ARG A 184 -6.50 19.17 -1.68
N GLU A 185 -7.50 19.99 -1.33
CA GLU A 185 -8.79 19.50 -0.82
C GLU A 185 -9.55 18.75 -1.91
N TYR A 186 -9.67 19.36 -3.10
CA TYR A 186 -10.29 18.73 -4.26
C TYR A 186 -9.60 17.42 -4.62
N ALA A 187 -8.26 17.43 -4.71
CA ALA A 187 -7.48 16.25 -5.05
C ALA A 187 -7.62 15.13 -4.00
N ALA A 188 -7.57 15.47 -2.71
CA ALA A 188 -7.73 14.50 -1.62
C ALA A 188 -9.13 13.86 -1.64
N PHE A 189 -10.19 14.66 -1.78
CA PHE A 189 -11.57 14.15 -1.86
C PHE A 189 -11.80 13.31 -3.12
N LYS A 190 -11.25 13.71 -4.27
CA LYS A 190 -11.33 12.92 -5.50
C LYS A 190 -10.60 11.58 -5.35
N PHE A 191 -9.39 11.58 -4.79
CA PHE A 191 -8.62 10.38 -4.48
C PHE A 191 -9.41 9.39 -3.62
N ILE A 192 -9.92 9.83 -2.46
CA ILE A 192 -10.61 8.93 -1.53
C ILE A 192 -11.94 8.44 -2.12
N LEU A 193 -12.69 9.29 -2.83
CA LEU A 193 -13.97 8.89 -3.42
C LEU A 193 -13.80 7.84 -4.51
N TYR A 194 -12.82 8.00 -5.40
CA TYR A 194 -12.53 7.01 -6.43
C TYR A 194 -12.12 5.67 -5.81
N THR A 195 -11.19 5.72 -4.86
CA THR A 195 -10.60 4.52 -4.27
C THR A 195 -11.60 3.74 -3.42
N VAL A 196 -12.40 4.41 -2.60
CA VAL A 196 -13.49 3.80 -1.80
C VAL A 196 -14.58 3.22 -2.70
N ALA A 197 -14.96 3.94 -3.78
CA ALA A 197 -15.95 3.42 -4.72
C ALA A 197 -15.47 2.12 -5.39
N GLY A 198 -14.21 2.06 -5.81
CA GLY A 198 -13.59 0.86 -6.37
C GLY A 198 -13.51 -0.28 -5.34
N SER A 199 -13.04 0.01 -4.13
CA SER A 199 -12.87 -1.00 -3.08
C SER A 199 -14.20 -1.54 -2.55
N ALA A 200 -15.30 -0.78 -2.62
CA ALA A 200 -16.63 -1.27 -2.31
C ALA A 200 -17.03 -2.46 -3.22
N PHE A 201 -16.75 -2.38 -4.54
CA PHE A 201 -16.97 -3.52 -5.45
C PHE A 201 -16.04 -4.69 -5.10
N MET A 202 -14.78 -4.41 -4.78
CA MET A 202 -13.82 -5.42 -4.37
C MET A 202 -14.28 -6.16 -3.12
N LEU A 203 -14.84 -5.46 -2.13
CA LEU A 203 -15.39 -6.08 -0.92
C LEU A 203 -16.50 -7.08 -1.25
N VAL A 204 -17.43 -6.70 -2.13
CA VAL A 204 -18.48 -7.62 -2.61
C VAL A 204 -17.85 -8.83 -3.30
N GLY A 205 -16.84 -8.63 -4.14
CA GLY A 205 -16.08 -9.72 -4.78
C GLY A 205 -15.40 -10.65 -3.77
N ILE A 206 -14.77 -10.12 -2.73
CA ILE A 206 -14.14 -10.89 -1.65
C ILE A 206 -15.16 -11.77 -0.94
N PHE A 207 -16.30 -11.22 -0.53
CA PHE A 207 -17.36 -12.00 0.12
C PHE A 207 -17.99 -13.02 -0.82
N LEU A 208 -18.14 -12.71 -2.10
CA LEU A 208 -18.64 -13.65 -3.10
C LEU A 208 -17.71 -14.86 -3.24
N VAL A 209 -16.40 -14.61 -3.38
CA VAL A 209 -15.37 -15.65 -3.47
C VAL A 209 -15.32 -16.50 -2.20
N ALA A 210 -15.38 -15.88 -1.02
CA ALA A 210 -15.37 -16.61 0.25
C ALA A 210 -16.62 -17.48 0.42
N TYR A 211 -17.81 -16.95 0.12
CA TYR A 211 -19.09 -17.65 0.34
C TYR A 211 -19.28 -18.88 -0.56
N PHE A 212 -18.88 -18.76 -1.83
CA PHE A 212 -18.91 -19.84 -2.82
C PHE A 212 -17.61 -20.63 -2.89
N GLY A 213 -16.64 -20.31 -2.03
CA GLY A 213 -15.33 -20.96 -2.00
C GLY A 213 -15.31 -22.27 -1.21
N PRO A 214 -14.11 -22.67 -0.75
CA PRO A 214 -13.92 -23.86 0.08
C PRO A 214 -14.82 -23.90 1.32
N ARG A 215 -15.07 -25.12 1.80
CA ARG A 215 -15.69 -25.37 3.10
C ARG A 215 -14.69 -26.07 4.04
N PRO A 216 -14.62 -25.68 5.33
CA PRO A 216 -15.39 -24.62 6.00
C PRO A 216 -15.10 -23.21 5.45
N LEU A 217 -16.01 -22.26 5.70
CA LEU A 217 -15.89 -20.86 5.25
C LEU A 217 -14.52 -20.30 5.64
N THR A 218 -13.80 -19.73 4.68
CA THR A 218 -12.46 -19.18 4.88
C THR A 218 -12.24 -17.96 4.00
N PHE A 219 -11.43 -17.01 4.50
CA PHE A 219 -10.89 -15.91 3.71
C PHE A 219 -9.40 -16.12 3.37
N GLY A 220 -8.82 -17.26 3.77
CA GLY A 220 -7.43 -17.62 3.48
C GLY A 220 -7.15 -17.72 1.98
N ILE A 221 -6.22 -16.90 1.50
CA ILE A 221 -5.84 -16.81 0.09
C ILE A 221 -5.34 -18.17 -0.46
N PRO A 222 -4.46 -18.92 0.23
CA PRO A 222 -3.99 -20.23 -0.24
C PRO A 222 -5.09 -21.29 -0.38
N GLU A 223 -6.05 -21.31 0.54
CA GLU A 223 -7.18 -22.22 0.51
C GLU A 223 -8.10 -21.91 -0.69
N ILE A 224 -8.42 -20.62 -0.89
CA ILE A 224 -9.26 -20.17 -1.99
C ILE A 224 -8.58 -20.38 -3.35
N ALA A 225 -7.27 -20.13 -3.46
CA ALA A 225 -6.53 -20.29 -4.71
C ALA A 225 -6.51 -21.75 -5.23
N ARG A 226 -6.75 -22.74 -4.36
CA ARG A 226 -6.86 -24.16 -4.73
C ARG A 226 -8.27 -24.58 -5.12
N PHE A 227 -9.26 -23.71 -4.92
CA PHE A 227 -10.65 -24.00 -5.19
C PHE A 227 -10.99 -23.82 -6.67
N ASN A 228 -11.65 -24.82 -7.25
CA ASN A 228 -12.05 -24.74 -8.66
C ASN A 228 -13.41 -24.04 -8.81
N PHE A 229 -13.40 -22.73 -9.08
CA PHE A 229 -14.62 -21.97 -9.35
C PHE A 229 -15.35 -22.35 -10.66
N ALA A 230 -14.69 -23.06 -11.58
CA ALA A 230 -15.33 -23.52 -12.82
C ALA A 230 -16.45 -24.54 -12.58
N GLN A 231 -16.53 -25.13 -11.38
CA GLN A 231 -17.66 -25.98 -10.99
C GLN A 231 -19.00 -25.21 -10.96
N TYR A 232 -18.96 -23.88 -10.86
CA TYR A 232 -20.12 -22.99 -10.94
C TYR A 232 -20.34 -22.42 -12.35
N GLY A 233 -19.77 -23.06 -13.37
CA GLY A 233 -19.81 -22.63 -14.76
C GLY A 233 -18.58 -21.83 -15.19
N THR A 234 -18.42 -21.67 -16.49
CA THR A 234 -17.30 -20.97 -17.14
C THR A 234 -17.80 -19.84 -18.03
N GLY A 235 -16.92 -18.92 -18.41
CA GLY A 235 -17.26 -17.78 -19.25
C GLY A 235 -17.49 -16.49 -18.47
N ILE A 236 -17.64 -15.41 -19.25
CA ILE A 236 -17.72 -14.01 -18.79
C ILE A 236 -18.84 -13.78 -17.75
N ALA A 237 -19.99 -14.45 -17.92
CA ALA A 237 -21.14 -14.34 -17.03
C ALA A 237 -21.17 -15.41 -15.91
N SER A 238 -20.12 -16.21 -15.76
CA SER A 238 -20.01 -17.19 -14.67
C SER A 238 -19.82 -16.51 -13.31
N LEU A 239 -19.97 -17.28 -12.23
CA LEU A 239 -19.68 -16.80 -10.88
C LEU A 239 -18.23 -16.32 -10.74
N GLY A 240 -17.28 -17.06 -11.32
CA GLY A 240 -15.88 -16.66 -11.38
C GLY A 240 -15.67 -15.39 -12.20
N GLY A 241 -16.40 -15.23 -13.31
CA GLY A 241 -16.38 -14.02 -14.13
C GLY A 241 -16.91 -12.78 -13.39
N LEU A 242 -18.02 -12.91 -12.67
CA LEU A 242 -18.58 -11.83 -11.84
C LEU A 242 -17.63 -11.46 -10.70
N ALA A 243 -17.11 -12.46 -9.97
CA ALA A 243 -16.12 -12.24 -8.92
C ALA A 243 -14.88 -11.53 -9.46
N PHE A 244 -14.40 -11.95 -10.63
CA PHE A 244 -13.25 -11.34 -11.30
C PHE A 244 -13.49 -9.86 -11.58
N ILE A 245 -14.63 -9.48 -12.17
CA ILE A 245 -14.94 -8.07 -12.47
C ILE A 245 -15.09 -7.23 -11.21
N LEU A 246 -15.76 -7.76 -10.17
CA LEU A 246 -15.93 -7.05 -8.89
C LEU A 246 -14.57 -6.76 -8.22
N LEU A 247 -13.67 -7.74 -8.17
CA LEU A 247 -12.31 -7.57 -7.69
C LEU A 247 -11.51 -6.62 -8.60
N PHE A 248 -11.59 -6.83 -9.92
CA PHE A 248 -10.88 -6.05 -10.92
C PHE A 248 -11.21 -4.58 -10.83
N LEU A 249 -12.47 -4.17 -10.58
CA LEU A 249 -12.84 -2.75 -10.47
C LEU A 249 -12.07 -2.04 -9.35
N GLY A 250 -11.88 -2.68 -8.19
CA GLY A 250 -11.08 -2.11 -7.10
C GLY A 250 -9.62 -1.90 -7.51
N PHE A 251 -9.02 -2.90 -8.16
CA PHE A 251 -7.64 -2.79 -8.64
C PHE A 251 -7.49 -1.84 -9.83
N ALA A 252 -8.47 -1.80 -10.73
CA ALA A 252 -8.45 -0.97 -11.93
C ALA A 252 -8.42 0.52 -11.58
N VAL A 253 -9.17 0.93 -10.54
CA VAL A 253 -9.07 2.30 -10.01
C VAL A 253 -7.67 2.56 -9.46
N LYS A 254 -7.09 1.63 -8.68
CA LYS A 254 -5.77 1.81 -8.04
C LYS A 254 -4.59 1.72 -9.01
N VAL A 255 -4.70 0.97 -10.11
CA VAL A 255 -3.72 0.80 -11.23
C VAL A 255 -3.86 1.89 -12.30
N PRO A 256 -4.56 2.99 -12.01
CA PRO A 256 -5.20 3.87 -12.99
C PRO A 256 -5.47 3.27 -14.38
N ILE A 257 -6.28 2.21 -14.47
CA ILE A 257 -6.71 1.65 -15.75
C ILE A 257 -7.79 2.55 -16.37
N PHE A 258 -7.66 2.92 -17.64
CA PHE A 258 -8.67 3.62 -18.42
C PHE A 258 -10.03 2.90 -18.32
N PRO A 259 -11.14 3.60 -18.04
CA PRO A 259 -11.29 5.05 -17.90
C PRO A 259 -11.17 5.59 -16.45
N PHE A 260 -10.70 4.78 -15.49
CA PHE A 260 -10.73 5.06 -14.05
C PHE A 260 -9.51 5.84 -13.51
N HIS A 261 -8.68 6.40 -14.38
CA HIS A 261 -7.38 6.99 -14.01
C HIS A 261 -7.44 8.47 -13.59
N THR A 262 -8.59 9.15 -13.73
CA THR A 262 -8.67 10.62 -13.65
C THR A 262 -8.41 11.21 -12.26
N TRP A 263 -8.41 10.39 -11.20
CA TRP A 263 -7.98 10.82 -9.86
C TRP A 263 -6.46 10.99 -9.76
N LEU A 264 -5.70 10.26 -10.58
CA LEU A 264 -4.25 10.13 -10.47
C LEU A 264 -3.52 11.44 -10.74
N PRO A 265 -3.77 12.18 -11.86
CA PRO A 265 -3.03 13.41 -12.14
C PRO A 265 -3.22 14.45 -11.03
N ASP A 266 -4.46 14.67 -10.59
CA ASP A 266 -4.76 15.64 -9.54
C ASP A 266 -4.09 15.26 -8.20
N ALA A 267 -4.14 13.97 -7.82
CA ALA A 267 -3.51 13.51 -6.58
C ALA A 267 -1.98 13.67 -6.62
N HIS A 268 -1.34 13.43 -7.76
CA HIS A 268 0.11 13.56 -7.91
C HIS A 268 0.60 15.00 -7.95
N VAL A 269 -0.09 15.86 -8.70
CA VAL A 269 0.24 17.29 -8.81
C VAL A 269 0.10 17.97 -7.46
N GLU A 270 -0.97 17.66 -6.72
CA GLU A 270 -1.25 18.34 -5.47
C GLU A 270 -0.58 17.69 -4.26
N ALA A 271 -0.09 16.45 -4.30
CA ALA A 271 0.59 15.84 -3.17
C ALA A 271 1.96 16.50 -2.89
N PRO A 272 2.40 16.58 -1.61
CA PRO A 272 3.78 16.98 -1.32
C PRO A 272 4.76 15.97 -1.94
N THR A 273 6.00 16.38 -2.25
CA THR A 273 6.99 15.54 -2.94
C THR A 273 7.12 14.13 -2.35
N ALA A 274 7.25 14.02 -1.02
CA ALA A 274 7.33 12.72 -0.33
C ALA A 274 6.03 11.90 -0.44
N GLY A 275 4.87 12.57 -0.48
CA GLY A 275 3.58 11.92 -0.75
C GLY A 275 3.48 11.39 -2.18
N SER A 276 3.94 12.15 -3.17
CA SER A 276 4.00 11.72 -4.57
C SER A 276 4.95 10.54 -4.78
N VAL A 277 6.06 10.48 -4.05
CA VAL A 277 6.96 9.31 -4.01
C VAL A 277 6.22 8.07 -3.53
N MET A 278 5.43 8.16 -2.45
CA MET A 278 4.65 7.02 -1.93
C MET A 278 3.53 6.61 -2.91
N LEU A 279 2.77 7.59 -3.42
CA LEU A 279 1.71 7.38 -4.41
C LEU A 279 2.23 6.59 -5.61
N ALA A 280 3.26 7.11 -6.29
CA ALA A 280 3.80 6.52 -7.50
C ALA A 280 4.57 5.24 -7.19
N GLY A 281 5.36 5.27 -6.13
CA GLY A 281 6.36 4.25 -5.82
C GLY A 281 5.77 2.96 -5.28
N VAL A 282 4.71 3.01 -4.45
CA VAL A 282 4.17 1.81 -3.81
C VAL A 282 2.64 1.68 -3.86
N LEU A 283 1.86 2.77 -3.72
CA LEU A 283 0.39 2.67 -3.72
C LEU A 283 -0.16 2.15 -5.06
N LEU A 284 0.44 2.55 -6.20
CA LEU A 284 0.08 2.01 -7.50
C LEU A 284 0.47 0.53 -7.67
N LYS A 285 1.55 0.09 -7.00
CA LYS A 285 1.99 -1.31 -7.02
C LYS A 285 1.03 -2.21 -6.24
N MET A 286 0.35 -1.69 -5.22
CA MET A 286 -0.72 -2.44 -4.53
C MET A 286 -1.83 -2.87 -5.47
N GLY A 287 -2.24 -2.01 -6.39
CA GLY A 287 -3.23 -2.36 -7.41
C GLY A 287 -2.76 -3.49 -8.33
N GLY A 288 -1.52 -3.41 -8.82
CA GLY A 288 -0.94 -4.46 -9.66
C GLY A 288 -0.76 -5.77 -8.90
N TYR A 289 -0.32 -5.70 -7.64
CA TYR A 289 -0.22 -6.82 -6.71
C TYR A 289 -1.58 -7.50 -6.53
N GLY A 290 -2.62 -6.73 -6.21
CA GLY A 290 -3.99 -7.24 -6.06
C GLY A 290 -4.53 -7.88 -7.34
N LEU A 291 -4.28 -7.27 -8.50
CA LEU A 291 -4.69 -7.83 -9.80
C LEU A 291 -4.01 -9.18 -10.08
N LEU A 292 -2.69 -9.30 -9.84
CA LEU A 292 -1.98 -10.57 -10.04
C LEU A 292 -2.39 -11.62 -9.00
N ARG A 293 -2.43 -11.23 -7.73
CA ARG A 293 -2.70 -12.13 -6.61
C ARG A 293 -4.16 -12.58 -6.60
N LEU A 294 -5.12 -11.67 -6.70
CA LEU A 294 -6.54 -11.92 -6.42
C LEU A 294 -7.40 -12.08 -7.67
N CYS A 295 -7.03 -11.47 -8.80
CA CYS A 295 -7.73 -11.73 -10.06
C CYS A 295 -7.09 -12.92 -10.79
N VAL A 296 -5.79 -12.87 -11.09
CA VAL A 296 -5.14 -13.91 -11.92
C VAL A 296 -4.93 -15.21 -11.15
N THR A 297 -4.39 -15.16 -9.93
CA THR A 297 -4.04 -16.40 -9.22
C THR A 297 -5.26 -17.09 -8.60
N LEU A 298 -6.22 -16.33 -8.10
CA LEU A 298 -7.42 -16.88 -7.46
C LEU A 298 -8.50 -17.30 -8.47
N LEU A 299 -8.60 -16.59 -9.61
CA LEU A 299 -9.63 -16.81 -10.63
C LEU A 299 -9.00 -17.01 -12.03
N PRO A 300 -8.11 -18.01 -12.21
CA PRO A 300 -7.32 -18.16 -13.43
C PRO A 300 -8.18 -18.38 -14.68
N GLN A 301 -9.27 -19.14 -14.57
CA GLN A 301 -10.19 -19.35 -15.70
C GLN A 301 -10.87 -18.05 -16.12
N ALA A 302 -11.35 -17.25 -15.15
CA ALA A 302 -11.96 -15.96 -15.45
C ALA A 302 -10.93 -14.98 -16.03
N ALA A 303 -9.70 -14.97 -15.52
CA ALA A 303 -8.61 -14.18 -16.06
C ALA A 303 -8.32 -14.53 -17.53
N HIS A 304 -8.34 -15.83 -17.87
CA HIS A 304 -8.21 -16.29 -19.25
C HIS A 304 -9.40 -15.85 -20.13
N ASP A 305 -10.63 -15.96 -19.64
CA ASP A 305 -11.84 -15.57 -20.38
C ASP A 305 -11.87 -14.05 -20.65
N TRP A 306 -11.39 -13.24 -19.71
CA TRP A 306 -11.31 -11.78 -19.80
C TRP A 306 -9.99 -11.23 -20.34
N GLN A 307 -9.03 -12.09 -20.74
CA GLN A 307 -7.68 -11.66 -21.12
C GLN A 307 -7.66 -10.61 -22.25
N TRP A 308 -8.56 -10.74 -23.22
CA TRP A 308 -8.66 -9.83 -24.37
C TRP A 308 -8.99 -8.41 -23.91
N LEU A 309 -9.86 -8.26 -22.89
CA LEU A 309 -10.23 -6.97 -22.33
C LEU A 309 -9.03 -6.33 -21.63
N LEU A 310 -8.29 -7.11 -20.83
CA LEU A 310 -7.08 -6.62 -20.15
C LEU A 310 -6.03 -6.13 -21.16
N ILE A 311 -5.83 -6.86 -22.26
CA ILE A 311 -4.90 -6.47 -23.33
C ILE A 311 -5.34 -5.17 -24.00
N VAL A 312 -6.63 -5.06 -24.36
CA VAL A 312 -7.17 -3.83 -24.97
C VAL A 312 -7.00 -2.63 -24.03
N LEU A 313 -7.35 -2.79 -22.76
CA LEU A 313 -7.19 -1.73 -21.75
C LEU A 313 -5.71 -1.35 -21.54
N ALA A 314 -4.79 -2.32 -21.56
CA ALA A 314 -3.35 -2.06 -21.44
C ALA A 314 -2.80 -1.27 -22.64
N VAL A 315 -3.25 -1.59 -23.86
CA VAL A 315 -2.90 -0.85 -25.07
C VAL A 315 -3.44 0.57 -25.00
N ILE A 316 -4.72 0.74 -24.63
CA ILE A 316 -5.32 2.07 -24.46
C ILE A 316 -4.57 2.87 -23.41
N ASN A 317 -4.27 2.29 -22.24
CA ASN A 317 -3.52 2.98 -21.18
C ASN A 317 -2.16 3.50 -21.67
N SER A 318 -1.41 2.65 -22.37
CA SER A 318 -0.08 3.00 -22.86
C SER A 318 -0.13 4.15 -23.87
N ILE A 319 -1.05 4.10 -24.84
CA ILE A 319 -1.18 5.11 -25.89
C ILE A 319 -1.79 6.40 -25.33
N TYR A 320 -2.93 6.28 -24.64
CA TYR A 320 -3.65 7.42 -24.10
C TYR A 320 -2.80 8.19 -23.08
N GLY A 321 -2.15 7.48 -22.14
CA GLY A 321 -1.27 8.10 -21.17
C GLY A 321 -0.12 8.87 -21.81
N ALA A 322 0.52 8.32 -22.84
CA ALA A 322 1.59 8.99 -23.58
C ALA A 322 1.11 10.25 -24.32
N LEU A 323 -0.05 10.17 -24.99
CA LEU A 323 -0.63 11.32 -25.69
C LEU A 323 -1.05 12.44 -24.74
N VAL A 324 -1.65 12.10 -23.60
CA VAL A 324 -2.02 13.07 -22.57
C VAL A 324 -0.78 13.73 -21.99
N ALA A 325 0.28 12.96 -21.67
CA ALA A 325 1.53 13.51 -21.17
C ALA A 325 2.19 14.47 -22.16
N LEU A 326 2.17 14.17 -23.46
CA LEU A 326 2.68 15.07 -24.51
C LEU A 326 1.90 16.41 -24.57
N ALA A 327 0.62 16.39 -24.20
CA ALA A 327 -0.23 17.57 -24.18
C ALA A 327 -0.18 18.35 -22.86
N GLN A 328 0.39 17.81 -21.79
CA GLN A 328 0.54 18.52 -20.52
C GLN A 328 1.67 19.55 -20.61
N THR A 329 1.48 20.68 -19.91
CA THR A 329 2.49 21.73 -19.75
C THR A 329 3.06 21.81 -18.33
N ASP A 330 2.48 21.04 -17.41
CA ASP A 330 2.96 20.88 -16.03
C ASP A 330 3.96 19.71 -15.99
N LEU A 331 5.05 19.86 -15.22
CA LEU A 331 6.18 18.90 -15.14
C LEU A 331 5.91 17.78 -14.14
#